data_AF-A0A1I5TL44-F1
#
_entry.id   AF-A0A1I5TL44-F1
#
_cell.length_a   1.000
_cell.length_b   1.000
_cell.length_c   1.000
_cell.angle_alpha   90.00
_cell.angle_beta   90.00
_cell.angle_gamma   90.00
#
_symmetry.space_group_name_H-M   'P 1'
#
loop_
_entity.id
_entity.type
_entity.pdbx_description
1 polymer ?
#
loop_
_entity_poly.entity_id
_entity_poly.type
_entity_poly.pdbx_seq_one_letter_code
_entity_poly.pdbx_strand_id
1 'polypeptide(L)'
;MASVHPPLSLFLLGDVMPARGIDQILPHPGDPRLYEDYVHDARDYVALAERRCGPIEHPVDFAYVWGDALAELQQRQPQVRLINLETAVTRHGRPEPKGINYRMTPENFPLLRAAGINCCVLANNHVLDWGETGLRDTLDTLTARGMPNAGAGLDRTQAEAPAVLPLAGGGRLLVFAFGLPDSGIPLWWAAGPHQAGVARLDDLSPRSLAHVASLVRTARQSGDRVLVSLHWGDNWGFAIPDEQRAFAHGLIEQAGVDLVHGHSSHHIKGLEVHRERLILYGCGDRINDYEGIEGHPAFRGDLGLLYFVRLHDDGRLQALEMVPTILQRLRINRADGVDRRWLFDTLTRECANFGCGIHIQTDGAFALTWPRSGGP
;
A
#
# COMPACT_ATOMS: atom_id res chain seq x y z
N MET A 1 -25.83 5.61 23.97
CA MET A 1 -25.63 6.97 23.45
C MET A 1 -24.93 6.81 22.11
N ALA A 2 -25.51 7.33 21.02
CA ALA A 2 -24.83 7.33 19.72
C ALA A 2 -23.54 8.14 19.86
N SER A 3 -22.42 7.65 19.32
CA SER A 3 -21.15 8.34 19.48
C SER A 3 -21.20 9.70 18.78
N VAL A 4 -20.59 10.69 19.43
CA VAL A 4 -20.66 12.11 19.04
C VAL A 4 -19.58 12.46 18.01
N HIS A 5 -18.70 11.51 17.65
CA HIS A 5 -17.60 11.74 16.74
C HIS A 5 -17.93 11.21 15.32
N PRO A 6 -17.53 11.94 14.26
CA PRO A 6 -17.70 11.47 12.90
C PRO A 6 -16.85 10.21 12.67
N PRO A 7 -17.33 9.25 11.87
CA PRO A 7 -16.60 8.01 11.60
C PRO A 7 -15.24 8.29 10.96
N LEU A 8 -14.24 7.49 11.32
CA LEU A 8 -12.91 7.57 10.74
C LEU A 8 -12.97 7.20 9.26
N SER A 9 -12.55 8.12 8.39
CA SER A 9 -12.44 7.90 6.95
C SER A 9 -10.98 7.76 6.52
N LEU A 10 -10.67 6.65 5.86
CA LEU A 10 -9.34 6.35 5.33
C LEU A 10 -9.40 6.16 3.82
N PHE A 11 -8.38 6.66 3.15
CA PHE A 11 -8.01 6.25 1.80
C PHE A 11 -6.78 5.36 1.89
N LEU A 12 -6.90 4.18 1.32
CA LEU A 12 -5.83 3.21 1.17
C LEU A 12 -5.59 2.96 -0.31
N LEU A 13 -4.35 2.66 -0.62
CA LEU A 13 -3.91 2.34 -1.95
C LEU A 13 -3.00 1.12 -1.89
N GLY A 14 -2.90 0.43 -3.02
CA GLY A 14 -1.85 -0.56 -3.22
C GLY A 14 -0.48 0.07 -3.43
N ASP A 15 0.43 -0.69 -4.03
CA ASP A 15 1.85 -0.36 -4.08
C ASP A 15 2.11 0.90 -4.93
N VAL A 16 2.84 1.84 -4.33
CA VAL A 16 3.21 3.12 -4.94
C VAL A 16 4.72 3.12 -5.16
N MET A 17 5.11 2.90 -6.41
CA MET A 17 6.48 2.78 -6.89
C MET A 17 6.81 3.90 -7.91
N PRO A 18 6.90 5.17 -7.50
CA PRO A 18 7.14 6.33 -8.37
C PRO A 18 8.61 6.46 -8.80
N ALA A 19 9.26 5.34 -9.08
CA ALA A 19 10.68 5.24 -9.40
C ALA A 19 10.89 4.99 -10.91
N ARG A 20 12.15 4.78 -11.30
CA ARG A 20 12.53 4.33 -12.65
C ARG A 20 11.82 5.17 -13.72
N GLY A 21 10.98 4.60 -14.59
CA GLY A 21 10.29 5.34 -15.64
C GLY A 21 9.44 6.50 -15.13
N ILE A 22 8.76 6.34 -13.99
CA ILE A 22 7.97 7.42 -13.38
C ILE A 22 8.88 8.57 -12.93
N ASP A 23 10.00 8.28 -12.29
CA ASP A 23 10.94 9.31 -11.84
C ASP A 23 11.52 10.11 -13.02
N GLN A 24 11.69 9.47 -14.19
CA GLN A 24 12.21 10.10 -15.40
C GLN A 24 11.27 11.12 -16.06
N ILE A 25 9.95 10.99 -15.86
CA ILE A 25 8.98 11.95 -16.41
C ILE A 25 8.70 13.12 -15.46
N LEU A 26 9.14 13.04 -14.20
CA LEU A 26 8.90 14.08 -13.19
C LEU A 26 9.90 15.26 -13.31
N PRO A 27 9.66 16.39 -12.61
CA PRO A 27 10.50 17.58 -12.73
C PRO A 27 11.97 17.42 -12.33
N HIS A 28 12.31 16.43 -11.50
CA HIS A 28 13.67 16.21 -11.00
C HIS A 28 14.15 14.78 -11.25
N PRO A 29 14.31 14.36 -12.52
CA PRO A 29 14.69 12.99 -12.83
C PRO A 29 16.07 12.66 -12.23
N GLY A 30 16.18 11.45 -11.68
CA GLY A 30 17.42 10.87 -11.20
C GLY A 30 18.26 10.30 -12.33
N ASP A 31 19.39 9.69 -11.97
CA ASP A 31 20.18 8.91 -12.92
C ASP A 31 19.35 7.73 -13.45
N PRO A 32 19.13 7.65 -14.78
CA PRO A 32 18.27 6.65 -15.39
C PRO A 32 18.88 5.25 -15.40
N ARG A 33 20.15 5.09 -15.04
CA ARG A 33 20.82 3.79 -15.09
C ARG A 33 20.10 2.75 -14.23
N LEU A 34 19.79 1.62 -14.84
CA LEU A 34 19.25 0.42 -14.20
C LEU A 34 20.30 -0.69 -14.15
N TYR A 35 20.07 -1.65 -13.26
CA TYR A 35 20.99 -2.77 -12.97
C TYR A 35 20.33 -4.13 -13.22
N GLU A 36 19.26 -4.13 -14.01
CA GLU A 36 18.47 -5.31 -14.38
C GLU A 36 19.15 -6.01 -15.57
N ASP A 37 18.85 -7.29 -15.79
CA ASP A 37 19.49 -8.08 -16.86
C ASP A 37 19.03 -7.70 -18.29
N TYR A 38 17.86 -7.06 -18.41
CA TYR A 38 17.17 -6.86 -19.69
C TYR A 38 16.94 -5.40 -20.06
N VAL A 39 16.83 -4.50 -19.08
CA VAL A 39 16.71 -3.05 -19.27
C VAL A 39 17.77 -2.35 -18.42
N HIS A 40 18.52 -1.46 -19.04
CA HIS A 40 19.63 -0.75 -18.38
C HIS A 40 19.41 0.76 -18.28
N ASP A 41 18.32 1.27 -18.84
CA ASP A 41 17.94 2.68 -18.82
C ASP A 41 16.44 2.84 -18.52
N ALA A 42 16.11 3.56 -17.45
CA ALA A 42 14.75 3.77 -17.00
C ALA A 42 13.86 4.49 -18.04
N ARG A 43 14.46 5.22 -18.98
CA ARG A 43 13.71 5.86 -20.07
C ARG A 43 13.16 4.86 -21.07
N ASP A 44 13.68 3.63 -21.11
CA ASP A 44 13.11 2.56 -21.93
C ASP A 44 11.71 2.16 -21.45
N TYR A 45 11.44 2.24 -20.14
CA TYR A 45 10.09 2.06 -19.59
C TYR A 45 9.13 3.16 -20.00
N VAL A 46 9.60 4.42 -20.06
CA VAL A 46 8.81 5.52 -20.62
C VAL A 46 8.51 5.26 -22.09
N ALA A 47 9.51 4.87 -22.87
CA ALA A 47 9.33 4.57 -24.29
C ALA A 47 8.38 3.37 -24.53
N LEU A 48 8.34 2.38 -23.63
CA LEU A 48 7.37 1.28 -23.65
C LEU A 48 5.94 1.80 -23.46
N ALA A 49 5.72 2.65 -22.45
CA ALA A 49 4.42 3.26 -22.21
C ALA A 49 3.97 4.13 -23.40
N GLU A 50 4.86 4.95 -23.95
CA GLU A 50 4.55 5.83 -25.08
C GLU A 50 4.21 5.05 -26.37
N ARG A 51 4.88 3.94 -26.63
CA ARG A 51 4.54 3.04 -27.75
C ARG A 51 3.12 2.50 -27.63
N ARG A 52 2.65 2.26 -26.40
CA ARG A 52 1.32 1.70 -26.14
C ARG A 52 0.22 2.75 -26.13
N CYS A 53 0.47 3.93 -25.58
CA CYS A 53 -0.59 4.90 -25.26
C CYS A 53 -0.40 6.31 -25.86
N GLY A 54 0.61 6.47 -26.70
CA GLY A 54 1.00 7.73 -27.30
C GLY A 54 1.94 8.55 -26.41
N PRO A 55 2.45 9.69 -26.90
CA PRO A 55 3.48 10.47 -26.23
C PRO A 55 3.03 10.97 -24.85
N ILE A 56 3.98 11.02 -23.91
CA ILE A 56 3.82 11.57 -22.56
C ILE A 56 4.68 12.85 -22.50
N GLU A 57 4.10 13.97 -22.05
CA GLU A 57 4.86 15.21 -21.87
C GLU A 57 5.94 15.02 -20.81
N HIS A 58 7.13 15.62 -20.98
CA HIS A 58 8.18 15.56 -19.96
C HIS A 58 8.94 16.89 -19.86
N PRO A 59 9.08 17.48 -18.65
CA PRO A 59 8.57 16.94 -17.38
C PRO A 59 7.05 17.15 -17.23
N VAL A 60 6.37 16.19 -16.60
CA VAL A 60 4.98 16.35 -16.11
C VAL A 60 4.96 17.06 -14.76
N ASP A 61 3.80 17.61 -14.38
CA ASP A 61 3.55 18.10 -13.02
C ASP A 61 3.50 16.95 -12.00
N PHE A 62 3.83 17.23 -10.74
CA PHE A 62 3.78 16.26 -9.64
C PHE A 62 2.41 15.60 -9.43
N ALA A 63 1.33 16.26 -9.82
CA ALA A 63 -0.03 15.74 -9.73
C ALA A 63 -0.36 14.73 -10.84
N TYR A 64 0.40 14.69 -11.94
CA TYR A 64 0.07 13.95 -13.15
C TYR A 64 -0.23 12.47 -12.91
N VAL A 65 0.65 11.78 -12.18
CA VAL A 65 0.56 10.32 -11.97
C VAL A 65 -0.69 9.90 -11.21
N TRP A 66 -1.26 10.82 -10.43
CA TRP A 66 -2.47 10.57 -9.65
C TRP A 66 -3.74 10.66 -10.49
N GLY A 67 -3.70 11.36 -11.64
CA GLY A 67 -4.80 11.45 -12.60
C GLY A 67 -6.17 11.59 -11.95
N ASP A 68 -7.07 10.66 -12.27
CA ASP A 68 -8.47 10.68 -11.81
C ASP A 68 -8.60 10.46 -10.29
N ALA A 69 -7.59 9.91 -9.61
CA ALA A 69 -7.62 9.72 -8.16
C ALA A 69 -7.73 11.05 -7.40
N LEU A 70 -7.21 12.15 -7.97
CA LEU A 70 -7.29 13.47 -7.34
C LEU A 70 -8.75 13.94 -7.21
N ALA A 71 -9.57 13.71 -8.24
CA ALA A 71 -10.99 14.04 -8.20
C ALA A 71 -11.71 13.20 -7.12
N GLU A 72 -11.41 11.90 -7.02
CA GLU A 72 -11.99 11.03 -5.99
C GLU A 72 -11.60 11.47 -4.57
N LEU A 73 -10.34 11.85 -4.36
CA LEU A 73 -9.84 12.35 -3.08
C LEU A 73 -10.47 13.68 -2.70
N GLN A 74 -10.65 14.58 -3.68
CA GLN A 74 -11.34 15.85 -3.46
C GLN A 74 -12.81 15.65 -3.13
N GLN A 75 -13.48 14.70 -3.78
CA GLN A 75 -14.89 14.39 -3.53
C GLN A 75 -15.12 13.73 -2.17
N ARG A 76 -14.29 12.75 -1.80
CA ARG A 76 -14.50 11.93 -0.58
C ARG A 76 -13.84 12.49 0.68
N GLN A 77 -12.86 13.38 0.53
CA GLN A 77 -12.13 14.05 1.62
C GLN A 77 -11.74 13.12 2.80
N PRO A 78 -11.06 11.99 2.54
CA PRO A 78 -10.64 11.08 3.60
C PRO A 78 -9.69 11.79 4.57
N GLN A 79 -9.85 11.52 5.87
CA GLN A 79 -9.01 12.10 6.93
C GLN A 79 -7.58 11.55 6.89
N VAL A 80 -7.44 10.26 6.60
CA VAL A 80 -6.15 9.58 6.45
C VAL A 80 -5.97 9.13 5.01
N ARG A 81 -4.78 9.35 4.44
CA ARG A 81 -4.39 8.93 3.09
C ARG A 81 -3.07 8.18 3.21
N LEU A 82 -3.18 6.86 3.27
CA LEU A 82 -2.07 5.95 3.55
C LEU A 82 -1.72 5.11 2.31
N ILE A 83 -0.43 4.97 2.05
CA ILE A 83 0.12 4.18 0.94
C ILE A 83 1.25 3.27 1.42
N ASN A 84 1.48 2.16 0.71
CA ASN A 84 2.78 1.48 0.72
C ASN A 84 3.72 2.19 -0.26
N LEU A 85 4.75 2.85 0.27
CA LEU A 85 5.78 3.50 -0.53
C LEU A 85 6.88 2.48 -0.81
N GLU A 86 6.78 1.83 -1.97
CA GLU A 86 7.59 0.68 -2.34
C GLU A 86 8.77 1.09 -3.21
N THR A 87 9.58 2.01 -2.69
CA THR A 87 10.77 2.50 -3.36
C THR A 87 11.74 3.12 -2.36
N ALA A 88 13.03 3.11 -2.67
CA ALA A 88 13.99 3.96 -1.99
C ALA A 88 13.92 5.40 -2.52
N VAL A 89 13.85 6.37 -1.61
CA VAL A 89 13.87 7.80 -1.94
C VAL A 89 15.26 8.37 -1.60
N THR A 90 16.17 8.37 -2.58
CA THR A 90 17.59 8.63 -2.33
C THR A 90 18.34 9.06 -3.60
N ARG A 91 19.45 9.80 -3.41
CA ARG A 91 20.48 10.03 -4.45
C ARG A 91 21.76 9.24 -4.19
N HIS A 92 21.82 8.50 -3.08
CA HIS A 92 23.01 7.88 -2.55
C HIS A 92 22.84 6.37 -2.43
N GLY A 93 23.85 5.71 -1.88
CA GLY A 93 23.89 4.27 -1.70
C GLY A 93 24.42 3.53 -2.93
N ARG A 94 24.40 2.20 -2.83
CA ARG A 94 24.78 1.28 -3.91
C ARG A 94 23.60 0.34 -4.15
N PRO A 95 23.29 -0.02 -5.40
CA PRO A 95 22.21 -0.95 -5.67
C PRO A 95 22.51 -2.29 -5.02
N GLU A 96 21.53 -2.84 -4.31
CA GLU A 96 21.58 -4.22 -3.83
C GLU A 96 21.58 -5.19 -5.02
N PRO A 97 22.30 -6.32 -4.94
CA PRO A 97 22.40 -7.30 -6.03
C PRO A 97 21.11 -8.13 -6.15
N LYS A 98 20.05 -7.53 -6.70
CA LYS A 98 18.75 -8.14 -6.96
C LYS A 98 18.27 -7.81 -8.38
N GLY A 99 17.23 -8.49 -8.83
CA GLY A 99 16.77 -8.37 -10.22
C GLY A 99 16.18 -7.00 -10.59
N ILE A 100 15.61 -6.26 -9.63
CA ILE A 100 14.99 -4.94 -9.86
C ILE A 100 15.29 -4.02 -8.67
N ASN A 101 15.78 -2.81 -8.95
CA ASN A 101 16.01 -1.76 -7.94
C ASN A 101 15.16 -0.52 -8.27
N TYR A 102 14.36 -0.07 -7.31
CA TYR A 102 13.54 1.14 -7.38
C TYR A 102 14.25 2.30 -6.69
N ARG A 103 14.45 3.39 -7.44
CA ARG A 103 14.94 4.69 -6.94
C ARG A 103 14.08 5.84 -7.40
N MET A 104 13.60 6.63 -6.46
CA MET A 104 13.01 7.95 -6.69
C MET A 104 13.94 9.02 -6.12
N THR A 105 14.06 10.18 -6.78
CA THR A 105 14.81 11.30 -6.21
C THR A 105 14.04 11.98 -5.07
N PRO A 106 14.70 12.43 -3.98
CA PRO A 106 14.04 13.15 -2.89
C PRO A 106 13.34 14.45 -3.32
N GLU A 107 13.80 15.10 -4.38
CA GLU A 107 13.21 16.33 -4.93
C GLU A 107 11.86 16.07 -5.59
N ASN A 108 11.59 14.83 -6.04
CA ASN A 108 10.29 14.45 -6.59
C ASN A 108 9.22 14.16 -5.53
N PHE A 109 9.57 14.19 -4.23
CA PHE A 109 8.62 13.97 -3.13
C PHE A 109 7.31 14.78 -3.18
N PRO A 110 7.27 16.03 -3.71
CA PRO A 110 6.01 16.74 -3.89
C PRO A 110 4.93 15.95 -4.64
N LEU A 111 5.28 14.92 -5.42
CA LEU A 111 4.34 13.92 -5.95
C LEU A 111 3.40 13.39 -4.87
N LEU A 112 3.91 12.94 -3.71
CA LEU A 112 3.08 12.41 -2.63
C LEU A 112 2.17 13.50 -2.03
N ARG A 113 2.67 14.75 -1.98
CA ARG A 113 1.88 15.89 -1.48
C ARG A 113 0.78 16.31 -2.44
N ALA A 114 0.94 16.11 -3.75
CA ALA A 114 -0.09 16.45 -4.73
C ALA A 114 -1.40 15.66 -4.49
N ALA A 115 -1.32 14.42 -4.03
CA ALA A 115 -2.47 13.64 -3.58
C ALA A 115 -2.82 13.81 -2.09
N GLY A 116 -2.12 14.68 -1.38
CA GLY A 116 -2.30 14.92 0.05
C GLY A 116 -2.03 13.69 0.93
N ILE A 117 -1.18 12.77 0.46
CA ILE A 117 -0.76 11.60 1.25
C ILE A 117 -0.21 12.10 2.60
N ASN A 118 -0.59 11.43 3.68
CA ASN A 118 -0.23 11.84 5.04
C ASN A 118 0.27 10.68 5.93
N CYS A 119 0.48 9.50 5.37
CA CYS A 119 1.20 8.39 5.99
C CYS A 119 1.78 7.45 4.94
N CYS A 120 3.00 6.98 5.14
CA CYS A 120 3.63 5.97 4.29
C CYS A 120 4.01 4.74 5.12
N VAL A 121 3.74 3.54 4.63
CA VAL A 121 4.35 2.31 5.16
C VAL A 121 5.53 1.90 4.28
N LEU A 122 6.58 1.38 4.91
CA LEU A 122 7.89 1.13 4.30
C LEU A 122 8.35 -0.33 4.43
N ALA A 123 7.59 -1.17 5.12
CA ALA A 123 7.96 -2.57 5.35
C ALA A 123 7.73 -3.42 4.09
N ASN A 124 8.49 -3.14 3.04
CA ASN A 124 8.43 -3.82 1.75
C ASN A 124 9.84 -4.20 1.27
N ASN A 125 9.89 -4.95 0.18
CA ASN A 125 11.09 -5.49 -0.44
C ASN A 125 11.86 -4.48 -1.32
N HIS A 126 11.48 -3.20 -1.36
CA HIS A 126 12.13 -2.19 -2.20
C HIS A 126 12.69 -0.98 -1.43
N VAL A 127 12.39 -0.83 -0.14
CA VAL A 127 12.89 0.29 0.69
C VAL A 127 14.43 0.28 0.87
N LEU A 128 15.05 -0.90 0.77
CA LEU A 128 16.49 -1.11 0.94
C LEU A 128 17.23 -1.37 -0.38
N ASP A 129 16.61 -1.09 -1.52
CA ASP A 129 17.23 -1.34 -2.84
C ASP A 129 18.57 -0.61 -3.05
N TRP A 130 18.86 0.41 -2.23
CA TRP A 130 20.11 1.19 -2.22
C TRP A 130 20.89 1.06 -0.91
N GLY A 131 20.67 -0.05 -0.19
CA GLY A 131 21.26 -0.36 1.10
C GLY A 131 20.85 0.58 2.22
N GLU A 132 21.52 0.48 3.37
CA GLU A 132 21.22 1.31 4.55
C GLU A 132 21.35 2.82 4.28
N THR A 133 22.26 3.22 3.39
CA THR A 133 22.38 4.63 3.00
C THR A 133 21.11 5.13 2.32
N GLY A 134 20.55 4.37 1.39
CA GLY A 134 19.30 4.71 0.73
C GLY A 134 18.10 4.71 1.67
N LEU A 135 18.05 3.77 2.62
CA LEU A 135 17.02 3.75 3.65
C LEU A 135 17.10 4.98 4.56
N ARG A 136 18.31 5.37 5.00
CA ARG A 136 18.51 6.58 5.82
C ARG A 136 18.05 7.84 5.10
N ASP A 137 18.43 8.01 3.83
CA ASP A 137 17.95 9.12 3.00
C ASP A 137 16.42 9.14 2.88
N THR A 138 15.81 7.96 2.76
CA THR A 138 14.34 7.83 2.67
C THR A 138 13.68 8.30 3.97
N LEU A 139 14.17 7.83 5.12
CA LEU A 139 13.69 8.23 6.45
C LEU A 139 13.90 9.72 6.72
N ASP A 140 15.06 10.27 6.35
CA ASP A 140 15.37 11.70 6.48
C ASP A 140 14.46 12.54 5.58
N THR A 141 14.19 12.08 4.36
CA THR A 141 13.29 12.75 3.41
C THR A 141 11.86 12.84 3.94
N LEU A 142 11.35 11.75 4.51
CA LEU A 142 10.02 11.68 5.13
C LEU A 142 9.96 12.58 6.37
N THR A 143 10.96 12.49 7.25
CA THR A 143 11.05 13.27 8.49
C THR A 143 11.12 14.77 8.21
N ALA A 144 12.00 15.20 7.30
CA ALA A 144 12.16 16.60 6.91
C ALA A 144 10.88 17.22 6.31
N ARG A 145 9.95 16.39 5.85
CA ARG A 145 8.68 16.80 5.24
C ARG A 145 7.48 16.52 6.14
N GLY A 146 7.71 16.09 7.38
CA GLY A 146 6.67 15.80 8.35
C GLY A 146 5.72 14.69 7.91
N MET A 147 6.22 13.69 7.19
CA MET A 147 5.45 12.51 6.75
C MET A 147 5.57 11.38 7.77
N PRO A 148 4.54 11.08 8.57
CA PRO A 148 4.51 9.89 9.40
C PRO A 148 4.78 8.63 8.59
N ASN A 149 5.58 7.73 9.14
CA ASN A 149 5.87 6.45 8.51
C ASN A 149 6.04 5.32 9.52
N ALA A 150 5.89 4.08 9.03
CA ALA A 150 6.02 2.86 9.82
C ALA A 150 6.68 1.74 9.00
N GLY A 151 7.31 0.79 9.69
CA GLY A 151 7.78 -0.45 9.07
C GLY A 151 9.25 -0.46 8.62
N ALA A 152 9.96 0.64 8.79
CA ALA A 152 11.41 0.70 8.65
C ALA A 152 11.98 1.77 9.59
N GLY A 153 13.24 1.63 9.98
CA GLY A 153 13.85 2.54 10.95
C GLY A 153 15.36 2.40 11.04
N LEU A 154 15.99 3.29 11.83
CA LEU A 154 17.44 3.28 12.06
C LEU A 154 17.89 2.13 12.98
N ASP A 155 16.94 1.53 13.68
CA ASP A 155 17.08 0.36 14.54
C ASP A 155 15.72 -0.36 14.65
N ARG A 156 15.71 -1.51 15.32
CA ARG A 156 14.50 -2.32 15.53
C ARG A 156 13.38 -1.54 16.22
N THR A 157 13.70 -0.73 17.24
CA THR A 157 12.70 -0.01 18.01
C THR A 157 11.97 1.01 17.14
N GLN A 158 12.70 1.74 16.28
CA GLN A 158 12.10 2.65 15.31
C GLN A 158 11.31 1.91 14.24
N ALA A 159 11.86 0.82 13.69
CA ALA A 159 11.19 0.08 12.62
C ALA A 159 9.84 -0.51 13.08
N GLU A 160 9.80 -1.05 14.30
CA GLU A 160 8.60 -1.65 14.90
C GLU A 160 7.66 -0.63 15.56
N ALA A 161 8.05 0.65 15.64
CA ALA A 161 7.19 1.70 16.16
C ALA A 161 6.06 2.04 15.17
N PRO A 162 4.85 2.35 15.66
CA PRO A 162 3.78 2.77 14.77
C PRO A 162 3.98 4.20 14.29
N ALA A 163 3.52 4.50 13.08
CA ALA A 163 3.13 5.85 12.75
C ALA A 163 1.90 6.23 13.57
N VAL A 164 1.92 7.43 14.16
CA VAL A 164 0.85 7.91 15.03
C VAL A 164 0.20 9.13 14.39
N LEU A 165 -1.05 8.98 13.95
CA LEU A 165 -1.82 10.07 13.36
C LEU A 165 -2.91 10.54 14.33
N PRO A 166 -2.93 11.81 14.73
CA PRO A 166 -4.02 12.36 15.54
C PRO A 166 -5.32 12.41 14.74
N LEU A 167 -6.44 12.06 15.36
CA LEU A 167 -7.76 12.10 14.74
C LEU A 167 -8.57 13.33 15.19
N ALA A 168 -9.32 13.93 14.27
CA ALA A 168 -10.08 15.17 14.52
C ALA A 168 -11.15 15.05 15.62
N GLY A 169 -11.63 13.83 15.92
CA GLY A 169 -12.58 13.53 16.99
C GLY A 169 -11.94 13.20 18.34
N GLY A 170 -10.61 13.26 18.46
CA GLY A 170 -9.87 12.69 19.58
C GLY A 170 -9.40 11.25 19.29
N GLY A 171 -8.44 10.78 20.07
CA GLY A 171 -7.75 9.51 19.80
C GLY A 171 -6.73 9.61 18.66
N ARG A 172 -6.15 8.46 18.31
CA ARG A 172 -5.08 8.35 17.31
C ARG A 172 -5.32 7.13 16.42
N LEU A 173 -4.87 7.19 15.17
CA LEU A 173 -4.64 6.00 14.36
C LEU A 173 -3.18 5.59 14.54
N LEU A 174 -2.97 4.37 15.06
CA LEU A 174 -1.69 3.69 15.13
C LEU A 174 -1.54 2.78 13.91
N VAL A 175 -0.53 3.04 13.09
CA VAL A 175 -0.22 2.27 11.89
C VAL A 175 1.06 1.50 12.15
N PHE A 176 0.96 0.17 12.26
CA PHE A 176 2.12 -0.71 12.25
C PHE A 176 2.30 -1.29 10.86
N ALA A 177 3.53 -1.62 10.48
CA ALA A 177 3.80 -2.25 9.20
C ALA A 177 4.88 -3.33 9.36
N PHE A 178 4.66 -4.47 8.73
CA PHE A 178 5.61 -5.58 8.75
C PHE A 178 5.76 -6.22 7.38
N GLY A 179 6.99 -6.64 7.08
CA GLY A 179 7.33 -7.36 5.87
C GLY A 179 7.66 -8.82 6.17
N LEU A 180 7.42 -9.70 5.20
CA LEU A 180 7.66 -11.14 5.34
C LEU A 180 8.69 -11.70 4.35
N PRO A 181 9.29 -12.86 4.67
CA PRO A 181 10.33 -13.46 3.82
C PRO A 181 9.79 -13.89 2.44
N ASP A 182 8.54 -14.34 2.39
CA ASP A 182 7.85 -14.79 1.18
C ASP A 182 7.59 -13.66 0.17
N SER A 183 7.50 -12.41 0.65
CA SER A 183 7.46 -11.20 -0.19
C SER A 183 8.83 -10.68 -0.65
N GLY A 184 9.89 -11.49 -0.51
CA GLY A 184 11.23 -11.14 -0.99
C GLY A 184 12.05 -10.25 -0.07
N ILE A 185 11.75 -10.24 1.24
CA ILE A 185 12.51 -9.47 2.24
C ILE A 185 13.51 -10.40 2.96
N PRO A 186 14.82 -10.32 2.63
CA PRO A 186 15.80 -11.20 3.22
C PRO A 186 16.08 -10.88 4.69
N LEU A 187 16.61 -11.85 5.43
CA LEU A 187 16.90 -11.68 6.87
C LEU A 187 17.90 -10.56 7.16
N TRP A 188 18.91 -10.36 6.30
CA TRP A 188 19.93 -9.33 6.50
C TRP A 188 19.41 -7.89 6.28
N TRP A 189 18.17 -7.73 5.81
CA TRP A 189 17.48 -6.44 5.73
C TRP A 189 16.63 -6.14 6.97
N ALA A 190 16.48 -7.09 7.89
CA ALA A 190 15.74 -6.87 9.13
C ALA A 190 16.43 -5.82 10.02
N ALA A 191 15.66 -4.92 10.61
CA ALA A 191 16.17 -3.96 11.57
C ALA A 191 16.73 -4.66 12.83
N GLY A 192 17.96 -4.33 13.18
CA GLY A 192 18.65 -4.81 14.37
C GLY A 192 18.72 -3.75 15.46
N PRO A 193 19.26 -4.06 16.65
CA PRO A 193 19.43 -3.07 17.72
C PRO A 193 20.27 -1.84 17.33
N HIS A 194 21.18 -2.01 16.36
CA HIS A 194 22.07 -0.97 15.85
C HIS A 194 22.19 -0.99 14.32
N GLN A 195 21.20 -1.58 13.66
CA GLN A 195 21.20 -1.79 12.21
C GLN A 195 19.90 -1.22 11.65
N ALA A 196 20.00 -0.32 10.69
CA ALA A 196 18.84 0.21 9.99
C ALA A 196 18.23 -0.89 9.12
N GLY A 197 16.90 -0.95 9.07
CA GLY A 197 16.24 -1.97 8.27
C GLY A 197 14.74 -1.95 8.36
N VAL A 198 14.14 -3.04 7.88
CA VAL A 198 12.70 -3.28 7.85
C VAL A 198 12.24 -3.95 9.14
N ALA A 199 11.04 -3.59 9.61
CA ALA A 199 10.32 -4.38 10.59
C ALA A 199 9.85 -5.68 9.94
N ARG A 200 10.70 -6.70 10.02
CA ARG A 200 10.48 -8.00 9.36
C ARG A 200 9.99 -9.01 10.39
N LEU A 201 8.92 -9.73 10.06
CA LEU A 201 8.52 -10.94 10.78
C LEU A 201 9.21 -12.15 10.17
N ASP A 202 9.58 -13.13 11.00
CA ASP A 202 10.21 -14.36 10.52
C ASP A 202 9.22 -15.30 9.83
N ASP A 203 7.96 -15.29 10.28
CA ASP A 203 6.89 -16.16 9.82
C ASP A 203 5.51 -15.62 10.27
N LEU A 204 4.45 -16.37 9.95
CA LEU A 204 3.07 -16.12 10.39
C LEU A 204 2.68 -16.98 11.60
N SER A 205 3.65 -17.38 12.43
CA SER A 205 3.41 -18.25 13.59
C SER A 205 2.70 -17.51 14.74
N PRO A 206 2.12 -18.26 15.71
CA PRO A 206 1.59 -17.68 16.94
C PRO A 206 2.61 -16.85 17.73
N ARG A 207 3.92 -17.13 17.60
CA ARG A 207 4.98 -16.35 18.23
C ARG A 207 5.10 -14.96 17.60
N SER A 208 5.14 -14.90 16.27
CA SER A 208 5.17 -13.64 15.52
C SER A 208 3.91 -12.82 15.79
N LEU A 209 2.75 -13.47 15.87
CA LEU A 209 1.50 -12.81 16.25
C LEU A 209 1.56 -12.24 17.69
N ALA A 210 2.06 -13.01 18.65
CA ALA A 210 2.19 -12.56 20.03
C ALA A 210 3.14 -11.36 20.17
N HIS A 211 4.20 -11.30 19.35
CA HIS A 211 5.10 -10.15 19.25
C HIS A 211 4.36 -8.90 18.78
N VAL A 212 3.67 -8.97 17.64
CA VAL A 212 2.87 -7.84 17.11
C VAL A 212 1.81 -7.41 18.14
N ALA A 213 1.12 -8.36 18.76
CA ALA A 213 0.13 -8.07 19.79
C ALA A 213 0.75 -7.35 21.01
N SER A 214 2.00 -7.66 21.36
CA SER A 214 2.71 -6.94 22.42
C SER A 214 3.02 -5.50 22.03
N LEU A 215 3.52 -5.27 20.81
CA LEU A 215 3.79 -3.92 20.31
C LEU A 215 2.53 -3.06 20.29
N VAL A 216 1.41 -3.61 19.80
CA VAL A 216 0.12 -2.93 19.80
C VAL A 216 -0.33 -2.59 21.22
N ARG A 217 -0.30 -3.56 22.14
CA ARG A 217 -0.68 -3.33 23.56
C ARG A 217 0.17 -2.25 24.23
N THR A 218 1.47 -2.21 23.95
CA THR A 218 2.38 -1.22 24.54
C THR A 218 2.12 0.19 24.03
N ALA A 219 1.78 0.35 22.75
CA ALA A 219 1.55 1.68 22.16
C ALA A 219 0.12 2.22 22.38
N ARG A 220 -0.86 1.31 22.52
CA ARG A 220 -2.29 1.64 22.52
C ARG A 220 -2.74 2.38 23.78
N GLN A 221 -3.54 3.40 23.57
CA GLN A 221 -4.27 4.16 24.57
C GLN A 221 -5.79 4.06 24.32
N SER A 222 -6.60 4.49 25.28
CA SER A 222 -8.05 4.55 25.12
C SER A 222 -8.41 5.49 23.95
N GLY A 223 -9.30 5.02 23.06
CA GLY A 223 -9.71 5.76 21.86
C GLY A 223 -8.78 5.58 20.65
N ASP A 224 -7.68 4.84 20.78
CA ASP A 224 -6.83 4.54 19.62
C ASP A 224 -7.43 3.47 18.72
N ARG A 225 -7.21 3.68 17.43
CA ARG A 225 -7.50 2.78 16.32
C ARG A 225 -6.22 2.18 15.80
N VAL A 226 -6.27 0.91 15.40
CA VAL A 226 -5.06 0.17 15.00
C VAL A 226 -5.21 -0.39 13.60
N LEU A 227 -4.26 -0.04 12.73
CA LEU A 227 -4.09 -0.60 11.39
C LEU A 227 -2.76 -1.34 11.34
N VAL A 228 -2.77 -2.55 10.79
CA VAL A 228 -1.54 -3.30 10.49
C VAL A 228 -1.41 -3.50 8.99
N SER A 229 -0.35 -2.94 8.42
CA SER A 229 0.03 -3.17 7.03
C SER A 229 0.97 -4.37 6.94
N LEU A 230 0.70 -5.27 6.00
CA LEU A 230 1.50 -6.47 5.76
C LEU A 230 1.94 -6.52 4.31
N HIS A 231 3.25 -6.67 4.09
CA HIS A 231 3.82 -6.97 2.78
C HIS A 231 4.23 -8.44 2.82
N TRP A 232 3.47 -9.30 2.13
CA TRP A 232 3.44 -10.74 2.39
C TRP A 232 2.98 -11.56 1.19
N GLY A 233 3.33 -12.86 1.21
CA GLY A 233 2.94 -13.81 0.19
C GLY A 233 3.68 -13.66 -1.14
N ASP A 234 3.49 -14.65 -1.98
CA ASP A 234 4.09 -14.67 -3.32
C ASP A 234 3.45 -13.65 -4.25
N ASN A 235 4.28 -13.20 -5.20
CA ASN A 235 3.82 -12.43 -6.35
C ASN A 235 3.01 -13.39 -7.25
N TRP A 236 1.78 -12.99 -7.59
CA TRP A 236 0.85 -13.72 -8.45
C TRP A 236 0.15 -14.92 -7.80
N GLY A 237 -1.18 -14.83 -7.72
CA GLY A 237 -2.03 -15.91 -7.23
C GLY A 237 -3.19 -15.36 -6.43
N PHE A 238 -4.41 -15.78 -6.76
CA PHE A 238 -5.60 -15.33 -6.06
C PHE A 238 -5.80 -16.04 -4.71
N ALA A 239 -5.29 -17.26 -4.58
CA ALA A 239 -5.41 -18.05 -3.34
C ALA A 239 -4.81 -17.28 -2.15
N ILE A 240 -5.53 -17.33 -1.04
CA ILE A 240 -5.11 -16.77 0.25
C ILE A 240 -4.81 -17.98 1.16
N PRO A 241 -3.53 -18.23 1.49
CA PRO A 241 -3.15 -19.35 2.35
C PRO A 241 -3.83 -19.30 3.72
N ASP A 242 -4.12 -20.47 4.29
CA ASP A 242 -4.75 -20.59 5.60
C ASP A 242 -3.94 -19.91 6.71
N GLU A 243 -2.62 -19.91 6.61
CA GLU A 243 -1.74 -19.20 7.54
C GLU A 243 -1.88 -17.68 7.49
N GLN A 244 -2.03 -17.08 6.30
CA GLN A 244 -2.29 -15.64 6.15
C GLN A 244 -3.64 -15.27 6.75
N ARG A 245 -4.67 -16.10 6.51
CA ARG A 245 -6.00 -15.91 7.11
C ARG A 245 -5.95 -16.03 8.63
N ALA A 246 -5.33 -17.09 9.15
CA ALA A 246 -5.20 -17.32 10.58
C ALA A 246 -4.43 -16.19 11.28
N PHE A 247 -3.37 -15.66 10.64
CA PHE A 247 -2.62 -14.53 11.17
C PHE A 247 -3.44 -13.24 11.16
N ALA A 248 -4.12 -12.89 10.07
CA ALA A 248 -5.00 -11.72 10.00
C ALA A 248 -6.15 -11.79 11.02
N HIS A 249 -6.76 -12.96 11.17
CA HIS A 249 -7.77 -13.20 12.22
C HIS A 249 -7.16 -13.01 13.60
N GLY A 250 -5.99 -13.59 13.85
CA GLY A 250 -5.24 -13.43 15.09
C GLY A 250 -4.91 -11.97 15.43
N LEU A 251 -4.56 -11.15 14.44
CA LEU A 251 -4.33 -9.71 14.63
C LEU A 251 -5.59 -9.00 15.14
N ILE A 252 -6.75 -9.31 14.57
CA ILE A 252 -8.03 -8.73 15.00
C ILE A 252 -8.38 -9.22 16.42
N GLU A 253 -8.28 -10.53 16.66
CA GLU A 253 -8.79 -11.16 17.87
C GLU A 253 -7.88 -10.99 19.09
N GLN A 254 -6.56 -11.04 18.90
CA GLN A 254 -5.58 -11.11 19.98
C GLN A 254 -4.79 -9.80 20.13
N ALA A 255 -4.57 -9.06 19.03
CA ALA A 255 -3.90 -7.77 19.07
C ALA A 255 -4.90 -6.59 19.08
N GLY A 256 -6.18 -6.84 18.79
CA GLY A 256 -7.21 -5.79 18.72
C GLY A 256 -6.99 -4.84 17.54
N VAL A 257 -6.47 -5.36 16.43
CA VAL A 257 -6.32 -4.65 15.16
C VAL A 257 -7.69 -4.44 14.53
N ASP A 258 -7.91 -3.25 13.99
CA ASP A 258 -9.20 -2.90 13.39
C ASP A 258 -9.23 -2.98 11.87
N LEU A 259 -8.06 -2.96 11.24
CA LEU A 259 -7.91 -2.99 9.79
C LEU A 259 -6.57 -3.63 9.42
N VAL A 260 -6.61 -4.62 8.53
CA VAL A 260 -5.42 -5.24 7.94
C VAL A 260 -5.29 -4.78 6.48
N HIS A 261 -4.11 -4.28 6.11
CA HIS A 261 -3.81 -3.70 4.80
C HIS A 261 -2.67 -4.48 4.12
N GLY A 262 -3.03 -5.43 3.26
CA GLY A 262 -2.10 -6.34 2.58
C GLY A 262 -1.62 -5.85 1.20
N HIS A 263 -0.37 -6.16 0.87
CA HIS A 263 0.38 -5.71 -0.32
C HIS A 263 1.23 -6.86 -0.92
N SER A 264 2.14 -6.56 -1.86
CA SER A 264 3.09 -7.48 -2.55
C SER A 264 2.50 -8.26 -3.72
N SER A 265 1.19 -8.51 -3.75
CA SER A 265 0.61 -9.41 -4.77
C SER A 265 0.65 -8.90 -6.21
N HIS A 266 0.98 -7.61 -6.44
CA HIS A 266 0.90 -6.87 -7.71
C HIS A 266 -0.48 -6.79 -8.38
N HIS A 267 -1.44 -7.61 -7.96
CA HIS A 267 -2.83 -7.57 -8.39
C HIS A 267 -3.79 -7.59 -7.19
N ILE A 268 -5.05 -7.23 -7.42
CA ILE A 268 -6.09 -7.27 -6.39
C ILE A 268 -6.37 -8.71 -5.93
N LYS A 269 -6.55 -8.90 -4.62
CA LYS A 269 -6.98 -10.17 -4.00
C LYS A 269 -8.33 -10.02 -3.31
N GLY A 270 -8.86 -11.14 -2.81
CA GLY A 270 -10.12 -11.17 -2.05
C GLY A 270 -10.07 -10.30 -0.80
N LEU A 271 -11.25 -9.89 -0.35
CA LEU A 271 -11.47 -9.04 0.81
C LEU A 271 -12.34 -9.81 1.81
N GLU A 272 -12.09 -9.63 3.10
CA GLU A 272 -12.83 -10.30 4.16
C GLU A 272 -13.24 -9.30 5.24
N VAL A 273 -14.41 -9.53 5.84
CA VAL A 273 -14.83 -8.84 7.06
C VAL A 273 -14.94 -9.85 8.19
N HIS A 274 -13.91 -9.89 9.04
CA HIS A 274 -13.83 -10.81 10.17
C HIS A 274 -14.11 -10.07 11.48
N ARG A 275 -15.10 -10.52 12.25
CA ARG A 275 -15.59 -9.83 13.47
C ARG A 275 -15.85 -8.33 13.24
N GLU A 276 -16.51 -8.03 12.11
CA GLU A 276 -16.80 -6.67 11.66
C GLU A 276 -15.54 -5.80 11.43
N ARG A 277 -14.35 -6.38 11.29
CA ARG A 277 -13.09 -5.69 10.93
C ARG A 277 -12.66 -6.07 9.53
N LEU A 278 -12.13 -5.11 8.79
CA LEU A 278 -11.77 -5.28 7.37
C LEU A 278 -10.36 -5.88 7.24
N ILE A 279 -10.24 -6.86 6.34
CA ILE A 279 -8.98 -7.43 5.89
C ILE A 279 -8.89 -7.26 4.37
N LEU A 280 -7.89 -6.50 3.93
CA LEU A 280 -7.48 -6.42 2.53
C LEU A 280 -6.29 -7.36 2.35
N TYR A 281 -6.43 -8.49 1.65
CA TYR A 281 -5.33 -9.47 1.54
C TYR A 281 -4.22 -9.06 0.58
N GLY A 282 -4.56 -8.27 -0.44
CA GLY A 282 -3.60 -7.79 -1.44
C GLY A 282 -4.23 -6.69 -2.28
N CYS A 283 -3.70 -5.47 -2.17
CA CYS A 283 -4.21 -4.30 -2.88
C CYS A 283 -3.68 -4.17 -4.31
N GLY A 284 -2.60 -4.88 -4.66
CA GLY A 284 -1.92 -4.83 -5.96
C GLY A 284 -1.22 -3.50 -6.24
N ASP A 285 -0.72 -3.31 -7.46
CA ASP A 285 0.05 -2.11 -7.80
C ASP A 285 -0.82 -0.95 -8.24
N ARG A 286 -0.53 0.28 -7.81
CA ARG A 286 -1.30 1.46 -8.20
C ARG A 286 -0.50 2.51 -8.96
N ILE A 287 0.77 2.70 -8.61
CA ILE A 287 1.69 3.54 -9.39
C ILE A 287 2.95 2.72 -9.63
N ASN A 288 3.24 2.43 -10.89
CA ASN A 288 4.47 1.77 -11.33
C ASN A 288 4.76 2.18 -12.80
N ASP A 289 5.81 1.63 -13.38
CA ASP A 289 6.21 1.82 -14.78
C ASP A 289 6.10 0.53 -15.61
N TYR A 290 5.17 -0.37 -15.26
CA TYR A 290 4.98 -1.65 -15.96
C TYR A 290 4.20 -1.53 -17.27
N GLU A 291 3.76 -0.33 -17.64
CA GLU A 291 2.96 -0.12 -18.84
C GLU A 291 3.72 -0.51 -20.12
N GLY A 292 3.19 -1.50 -20.83
CA GLY A 292 3.83 -2.06 -22.04
C GLY A 292 4.78 -3.23 -21.77
N ILE A 293 4.99 -3.61 -20.50
CA ILE A 293 5.63 -4.87 -20.14
C ILE A 293 4.58 -5.99 -20.23
N GLU A 294 4.95 -7.09 -20.88
CA GLU A 294 4.13 -8.29 -20.95
C GLU A 294 4.52 -9.27 -19.85
N GLY A 295 3.53 -9.84 -19.17
CA GLY A 295 3.72 -10.83 -18.12
C GLY A 295 2.44 -11.00 -17.33
N HIS A 296 2.10 -12.24 -16.97
CA HIS A 296 0.98 -12.52 -16.06
C HIS A 296 -0.38 -11.89 -16.47
N PRO A 297 -0.81 -11.94 -17.76
CA PRO A 297 -1.99 -11.22 -18.24
C PRO A 297 -3.29 -11.63 -17.56
N ALA A 298 -3.33 -12.85 -17.00
CA ALA A 298 -4.46 -13.37 -16.22
C ALA A 298 -4.76 -12.56 -14.95
N PHE A 299 -3.80 -11.79 -14.44
CA PHE A 299 -3.92 -11.04 -13.20
C PHE A 299 -4.18 -9.55 -13.38
N ARG A 300 -4.03 -9.02 -14.62
CA ARG A 300 -4.27 -7.61 -14.97
C ARG A 300 -3.71 -6.63 -13.93
N GLY A 301 -2.39 -6.66 -13.73
CA GLY A 301 -1.70 -5.77 -12.79
C GLY A 301 -1.83 -4.28 -13.13
N ASP A 302 -2.24 -3.97 -14.37
CA ASP A 302 -2.62 -2.63 -14.81
C ASP A 302 -3.95 -2.14 -14.21
N LEU A 303 -4.81 -3.06 -13.73
CA LEU A 303 -6.10 -2.75 -13.15
C LEU A 303 -6.05 -2.70 -11.63
N GLY A 304 -6.87 -1.80 -11.08
CA GLY A 304 -6.79 -1.47 -9.67
C GLY A 304 -8.01 -0.82 -9.04
N LEU A 305 -7.89 -0.58 -7.74
CA LEU A 305 -8.90 0.04 -6.89
C LEU A 305 -8.28 1.14 -6.02
N LEU A 306 -9.02 2.23 -5.89
CA LEU A 306 -8.85 3.22 -4.82
C LEU A 306 -9.78 2.81 -3.66
N TYR A 307 -9.25 2.54 -2.47
CA TYR A 307 -10.04 2.03 -1.34
C TYR A 307 -10.42 3.15 -0.38
N PHE A 308 -11.71 3.38 -0.20
CA PHE A 308 -12.25 4.36 0.74
C PHE A 308 -12.98 3.64 1.88
N VAL A 309 -12.33 3.58 3.03
CA VAL A 309 -12.80 2.86 4.22
C VAL A 309 -13.44 3.85 5.19
N ARG A 310 -14.62 3.50 5.72
CA ARG A 310 -15.22 4.18 6.87
C ARG A 310 -15.31 3.22 8.04
N LEU A 311 -14.80 3.63 9.20
CA LEU A 311 -14.85 2.87 10.45
C LEU A 311 -15.67 3.62 11.49
N HIS A 312 -16.50 2.89 12.23
CA HIS A 312 -17.09 3.38 13.48
C HIS A 312 -16.01 3.65 14.53
N ASP A 313 -16.33 4.40 15.57
CA ASP A 313 -15.39 4.76 16.64
C ASP A 313 -14.80 3.54 17.36
N ASP A 314 -15.58 2.46 17.48
CA ASP A 314 -15.12 1.20 18.09
C ASP A 314 -14.24 0.36 17.15
N GLY A 315 -14.23 0.69 15.87
CA GLY A 315 -13.46 0.04 14.82
C GLY A 315 -14.15 -0.88 13.88
N ARG A 316 -15.45 -1.09 14.07
CA ARG A 316 -16.25 -1.82 13.11
C ARG A 316 -16.25 -1.13 11.76
N LEU A 317 -16.14 -1.93 10.70
CA LEU A 317 -16.31 -1.47 9.33
C LEU A 317 -17.73 -0.93 9.16
N GLN A 318 -17.84 0.34 8.79
CA GLN A 318 -19.09 0.98 8.43
C GLN A 318 -19.36 0.84 6.94
N ALA A 319 -18.34 1.07 6.10
CA ALA A 319 -18.42 0.93 4.66
C ALA A 319 -17.03 0.76 4.04
N LEU A 320 -16.98 0.04 2.92
CA LEU A 320 -15.86 0.07 1.99
C LEU A 320 -16.41 0.42 0.60
N GLU A 321 -15.99 1.57 0.08
CA GLU A 321 -16.20 1.98 -1.31
C GLU A 321 -14.87 1.82 -2.07
N MET A 322 -14.93 1.33 -3.31
CA MET A 322 -13.75 1.06 -4.13
C MET A 322 -13.96 1.64 -5.53
N VAL A 323 -13.07 2.54 -5.95
CA VAL A 323 -13.16 3.12 -7.30
C VAL A 323 -12.28 2.31 -8.25
N PRO A 324 -12.85 1.66 -9.28
CA PRO A 324 -12.09 0.89 -10.26
C PRO A 324 -11.24 1.81 -11.15
N THR A 325 -9.99 1.42 -11.35
CA THR A 325 -8.96 2.22 -12.04
C THR A 325 -8.11 1.35 -12.97
N ILE A 326 -7.48 2.00 -13.93
CA ILE A 326 -6.48 1.45 -14.83
C ILE A 326 -5.27 2.38 -14.87
N LEU A 327 -4.07 1.83 -14.79
CA LEU A 327 -2.84 2.55 -15.02
C LEU A 327 -2.61 2.65 -16.54
N GLN A 328 -2.63 3.88 -17.06
CA GLN A 328 -2.45 4.15 -18.48
C GLN A 328 -1.83 5.53 -18.67
N ARG A 329 -0.82 5.64 -19.56
CA ARG A 329 0.10 6.79 -19.66
C ARG A 329 0.81 7.10 -18.36
N LEU A 330 1.22 6.06 -17.61
CA LEU A 330 1.91 6.20 -16.34
C LEU A 330 1.14 7.03 -15.29
N ARG A 331 -0.20 7.02 -15.38
CA ARG A 331 -1.10 7.72 -14.47
C ARG A 331 -2.35 6.89 -14.18
N ILE A 332 -2.96 7.14 -13.03
CA ILE A 332 -4.21 6.51 -12.63
C ILE A 332 -5.38 7.13 -13.40
N ASN A 333 -6.13 6.31 -14.13
CA ASN A 333 -7.38 6.69 -14.79
C ASN A 333 -8.52 5.81 -14.25
N ARG A 334 -9.77 6.28 -14.30
CA ARG A 334 -10.94 5.44 -14.01
C ARG A 334 -11.04 4.31 -15.03
N ALA A 335 -11.27 3.09 -14.56
CA ALA A 335 -11.54 1.96 -15.44
C ALA A 335 -13.03 1.94 -15.83
N ASP A 336 -13.32 1.67 -17.10
CA ASP A 336 -14.67 1.55 -17.65
C ASP A 336 -14.83 0.25 -18.46
N GLY A 337 -15.99 0.09 -19.10
CA GLY A 337 -16.24 -0.99 -20.06
C GLY A 337 -15.84 -2.40 -19.57
N VAL A 338 -14.96 -3.04 -20.35
CA VAL A 338 -14.48 -4.41 -20.11
C VAL A 338 -13.55 -4.51 -18.91
N ASP A 339 -12.77 -3.47 -18.64
CA ASP A 339 -11.78 -3.46 -17.56
C ASP A 339 -12.46 -3.32 -16.20
N ARG A 340 -13.45 -2.43 -16.10
CA ARG A 340 -14.29 -2.34 -14.90
C ARG A 340 -15.03 -3.64 -14.64
N ARG A 341 -15.56 -4.27 -15.68
CA ARG A 341 -16.26 -5.56 -15.56
C ARG A 341 -15.31 -6.66 -15.06
N TRP A 342 -14.09 -6.71 -15.61
CA TRP A 342 -13.08 -7.65 -15.16
C TRP A 342 -12.76 -7.50 -13.67
N LEU A 343 -12.59 -6.25 -13.19
CA LEU A 343 -12.38 -5.98 -11.76
C LEU A 343 -13.58 -6.43 -10.92
N PHE A 344 -14.80 -6.14 -11.35
CA PHE A 344 -16.02 -6.53 -10.66
C PHE A 344 -16.16 -8.06 -10.56
N ASP A 345 -15.98 -8.77 -11.67
CA ASP A 345 -16.11 -10.23 -11.73
C ASP A 345 -15.01 -10.90 -10.88
N THR A 346 -13.79 -10.37 -10.94
CA THR A 346 -12.65 -10.86 -10.13
C THR A 346 -12.90 -10.66 -8.65
N LEU A 347 -13.26 -9.45 -8.20
CA LEU A 347 -13.57 -9.21 -6.78
C LEU A 347 -14.76 -10.04 -6.31
N THR A 348 -15.81 -10.17 -7.14
CA THR A 348 -16.99 -10.98 -6.78
C THR A 348 -16.59 -12.43 -6.55
N ARG A 349 -15.76 -13.01 -7.43
CA ARG A 349 -15.24 -14.37 -7.29
C ARG A 349 -14.38 -14.52 -6.04
N GLU A 350 -13.42 -13.62 -5.82
CA GLU A 350 -12.47 -13.76 -4.72
C GLU A 350 -13.06 -13.45 -3.34
N CYS A 351 -14.00 -12.49 -3.25
CA CYS A 351 -14.69 -12.15 -2.00
C CYS A 351 -15.74 -13.19 -1.60
N ALA A 352 -16.32 -13.93 -2.57
CA ALA A 352 -17.31 -14.96 -2.29
C ALA A 352 -16.77 -16.07 -1.38
N ASN A 353 -15.46 -16.35 -1.44
CA ASN A 353 -14.78 -17.30 -0.57
C ASN A 353 -14.86 -16.93 0.93
N PHE A 354 -15.19 -15.67 1.23
CA PHE A 354 -15.31 -15.11 2.58
C PHE A 354 -16.75 -14.66 2.91
N GLY A 355 -17.73 -15.08 2.10
CA GLY A 355 -19.12 -14.65 2.25
C GLY A 355 -19.37 -13.16 1.97
N CYS A 356 -18.38 -12.46 1.40
CA CYS A 356 -18.48 -11.06 1.04
C CYS A 356 -18.99 -10.90 -0.40
N GLY A 357 -19.83 -9.89 -0.63
CA GLY A 357 -20.39 -9.55 -1.94
C GLY A 357 -19.92 -8.18 -2.43
N ILE A 358 -20.01 -7.97 -3.74
CA ILE A 358 -19.66 -6.70 -4.40
C ILE A 358 -20.90 -6.21 -5.15
N HIS A 359 -21.23 -4.93 -5.00
CA HIS A 359 -22.28 -4.28 -5.79
C HIS A 359 -21.77 -2.99 -6.41
N ILE A 360 -22.33 -2.64 -7.56
CA ILE A 360 -21.98 -1.42 -8.30
C ILE A 360 -22.91 -0.29 -7.84
N GLN A 361 -22.33 0.84 -7.45
CA GLN A 361 -23.03 2.06 -7.07
C GLN A 361 -23.40 2.89 -8.31
N THR A 362 -24.27 3.88 -8.14
CA THR A 362 -24.75 4.74 -9.23
C THR A 362 -23.64 5.55 -9.91
N ASP A 363 -22.57 5.89 -9.19
CA ASP A 363 -21.38 6.59 -9.69
C ASP A 363 -20.33 5.64 -10.32
N GLY A 364 -20.65 4.34 -10.40
CA GLY A 364 -19.79 3.30 -10.95
C GLY A 364 -18.72 2.77 -9.98
N ALA A 365 -18.64 3.29 -8.75
CA ALA A 365 -17.82 2.70 -7.70
C ALA A 365 -18.38 1.34 -7.26
N PHE A 366 -17.55 0.51 -6.64
CA PHE A 366 -17.96 -0.74 -6.02
C PHE A 366 -18.13 -0.54 -4.53
N ALA A 367 -19.08 -1.24 -3.93
CA ALA A 367 -19.23 -1.29 -2.48
C ALA A 367 -19.28 -2.73 -2.00
N LEU A 368 -18.62 -2.97 -0.86
CA LEU A 368 -18.57 -4.28 -0.21
C LEU A 368 -19.87 -4.53 0.57
N THR A 369 -20.40 -5.74 0.49
CA THR A 369 -21.38 -6.28 1.43
C THR A 369 -20.78 -7.47 2.15
N TRP A 370 -21.17 -7.70 3.40
CA TRP A 370 -20.64 -8.79 4.21
C TRP A 370 -21.71 -9.30 5.19
N PRO A 371 -21.55 -10.53 5.71
CA PRO A 371 -22.45 -11.06 6.72
C PRO A 371 -22.33 -10.23 7.99
N ARG A 372 -23.44 -9.68 8.48
CA ARG A 372 -23.43 -8.97 9.77
C ARG A 372 -23.43 -9.99 10.89
N SER A 373 -22.59 -9.75 11.89
CA SER A 373 -22.59 -10.51 13.15
C SER A 373 -23.91 -10.25 13.88
N GLY A 374 -24.91 -11.11 13.67
CA GLY A 374 -26.24 -10.99 14.27
C GLY A 374 -27.25 -10.22 13.42
N GLY A 375 -28.05 -10.98 12.67
CA GLY A 375 -29.31 -10.60 12.03
C GLY A 375 -29.97 -11.90 11.54
N PRO A 376 -31.29 -12.06 11.74
CA PRO A 376 -31.98 -13.29 12.18
C PRO A 376 -31.64 -14.59 11.46
#